data_AF-A0A2C1KSP9-F1
#
_entry.id   AF-A0A2C1KSP9-F1
#
_cell.length_a   1.000
_cell.length_b   1.000
_cell.length_c   1.000
_cell.angle_alpha   90.00
_cell.angle_beta   90.00
_cell.angle_gamma   90.00
#
_symmetry.space_group_name_H-M   'P 1'
#
loop_
_entity.id
_entity.type
_entity.pdbx_description
1 polymer ?
#
loop_
_entity_poly.entity_id
_entity_poly.type
_entity_poly.pdbx_seq_one_letter_code
_entity_poly.pdbx_strand_id
1 'polypeptide(L)' 'MVEVTIPHCYLWMTEYIRDRDKRAELFNEYVKGYVQLHDPDLKLIRIEKMKAICERMKTDG' A
#
# COMPACT_ATOMS: atom_id res chain seq x y z
N MET A 1 5.94 7.41 -12.23
CA MET A 1 5.40 6.68 -11.06
C MET A 1 6.08 7.21 -9.82
N VAL A 2 5.36 7.26 -8.70
CA VAL A 2 5.87 7.67 -7.39
C VAL A 2 6.09 6.42 -6.55
N GLU A 3 7.24 6.33 -5.89
CA GLU A 3 7.52 5.25 -4.95
C GLU A 3 7.30 5.74 -3.52
N VAL A 4 6.47 5.01 -2.78
CA VAL A 4 6.21 5.29 -1.36
C VAL A 4 6.75 4.12 -0.54
N THR A 5 7.60 4.43 0.45
CA THR A 5 8.13 3.41 1.36
C THR A 5 7.02 2.95 2.29
N ILE A 6 6.82 1.62 2.39
CA ILE A 6 5.80 1.04 3.25
C ILE A 6 6.35 0.92 4.67
N PRO A 7 5.61 1.37 5.70
CA PRO A 7 5.97 1.13 7.09
C PRO A 7 6.11 -0.36 7.40
N HIS A 8 7.26 -0.75 7.98
CA HIS A 8 7.54 -2.16 8.28
C HIS A 8 6.53 -2.78 9.26
N CYS A 9 5.91 -1.96 10.11
CA CYS A 9 4.90 -2.43 11.06
C CYS A 9 3.69 -3.10 10.39
N TYR A 10 3.32 -2.72 9.16
CA TYR A 10 2.20 -3.36 8.46
C TYR A 10 2.51 -4.81 8.06
N LEU A 11 3.78 -5.12 7.82
CA LEU A 11 4.18 -6.51 7.60
C LEU A 11 3.99 -7.32 8.88
N TRP A 12 4.46 -6.81 10.02
CA TRP A 12 4.30 -7.45 11.34
C TRP A 12 2.85 -7.65 11.74
N MET A 13 2.01 -6.64 11.49
CA MET A 13 0.57 -6.70 11.80
C MET A 13 -0.15 -7.80 11.02
N THR A 14 0.43 -8.37 9.97
CA THR A 14 -0.18 -9.45 9.20
C THR A 14 0.51 -10.80 9.41
N GLU A 15 1.62 -10.86 10.17
CA GLU A 15 2.43 -12.07 10.34
C GLU A 15 1.70 -13.22 11.04
N TYR A 16 0.74 -12.92 11.92
CA TYR A 16 -0.04 -13.94 12.61
C TYR A 16 -1.02 -14.69 11.70
N ILE A 17 -1.29 -14.17 10.50
CA ILE A 17 -2.24 -14.74 9.54
C ILE A 17 -1.53 -15.86 8.77
N ARG A 18 -1.98 -17.11 9.01
CA ARG A 18 -1.41 -18.32 8.38
C ARG A 18 -1.82 -18.48 6.92
N ASP A 19 -3.05 -18.08 6.61
CA ASP A 19 -3.58 -18.07 5.25
C ASP A 19 -2.87 -16.98 4.44
N ARG A 20 -2.13 -17.40 3.41
CA ARG A 20 -1.30 -16.48 2.63
C ARG A 20 -2.12 -15.47 1.84
N ASP A 21 -3.29 -15.87 1.35
CA ASP A 21 -4.12 -15.01 0.52
C ASP A 21 -4.79 -13.94 1.39
N LYS A 22 -5.32 -14.33 2.57
CA LYS A 22 -5.85 -13.38 3.55
C LYS A 22 -4.79 -12.43 4.09
N ARG A 23 -3.56 -12.94 4.30
CA ARG A 23 -2.42 -12.12 4.72
C ARG A 23 -2.10 -11.06 3.68
N ALA A 24 -2.04 -11.46 2.41
CA ALA A 24 -1.77 -10.54 1.30
C ALA A 24 -2.89 -9.51 1.12
N GLU A 25 -4.15 -9.94 1.21
CA GLU A 25 -5.31 -9.05 1.14
C GLU A 25 -5.27 -7.96 2.22
N LEU A 26 -5.08 -8.35 3.49
CA LEU A 26 -5.02 -7.38 4.59
C LEU A 26 -3.81 -6.44 4.47
N PHE A 27 -2.65 -6.96 4.06
CA PHE A 27 -1.47 -6.14 3.82
C PHE A 27 -1.72 -5.10 2.71
N ASN A 28 -2.37 -5.50 1.61
CA ASN A 28 -2.71 -4.58 0.53
C ASN A 28 -3.66 -3.47 0.99
N GLU A 29 -4.67 -3.79 1.81
CA GLU A 29 -5.60 -2.79 2.34
C GLU A 29 -4.91 -1.80 3.29
N TYR A 30 -3.99 -2.25 4.14
CA TYR A 30 -3.18 -1.34 4.96
C TYR A 30 -2.34 -0.38 4.12
N VAL A 31 -1.67 -0.89 3.09
CA VAL A 31 -0.83 -0.07 2.21
C VAL A 31 -1.67 0.92 1.41
N LYS A 32 -2.82 0.50 0.89
CA LYS A 32 -3.76 1.37 0.18
C LYS A 32 -4.27 2.49 1.09
N GLY A 33 -4.72 2.17 2.30
CA GLY A 33 -5.19 3.16 3.27
C GLY A 33 -4.09 4.15 3.66
N TYR A 34 -2.86 3.67 3.85
CA TYR A 34 -1.70 4.53 4.14
C TYR A 34 -1.38 5.50 3.00
N VAL A 35 -1.34 5.02 1.76
CA VAL A 35 -1.11 5.88 0.59
C VAL A 35 -2.18 6.95 0.49
N GLN A 36 -3.46 6.57 0.59
CA GLN A 36 -4.60 7.50 0.48
C GLN A 36 -4.63 8.53 1.61
N LEU A 37 -4.25 8.14 2.84
CA LEU A 37 -4.21 9.04 3.98
C LEU A 37 -3.07 10.07 3.89
N HIS A 38 -1.90 9.64 3.40
CA HIS A 38 -0.72 10.50 3.34
C HIS A 38 -0.66 11.39 2.10
N ASP A 39 -1.15 10.92 0.96
CA ASP A 39 -1.21 11.69 -0.29
C ASP A 39 -2.45 11.26 -1.09
N PRO A 40 -3.60 11.93 -0.88
CA PRO A 40 -4.87 11.56 -1.51
C PRO A 40 -4.87 11.56 -3.03
N ASP A 41 -3.92 12.27 -3.67
CA ASP A 41 -3.78 12.31 -5.12
C ASP A 41 -3.02 11.09 -5.66
N LEU A 42 -2.47 10.24 -4.79
CA LEU A 42 -1.80 9.00 -5.19
C LEU A 42 -2.78 7.84 -5.23
N LYS A 43 -2.76 7.13 -6.36
CA LYS A 43 -3.42 5.84 -6.53
C LYS A 43 -2.38 4.73 -6.47
N LEU A 44 -2.56 3.79 -5.54
CA LEU A 44 -1.76 2.56 -5.47
C LEU A 44 -2.00 1.71 -6.73
N ILE A 45 -0.94 1.39 -7.46
CA ILE A 45 -0.99 0.52 -8.65
C ILE A 45 -0.57 -0.90 -8.29
N ARG A 46 0.54 -1.05 -7.58
CA ARG A 46 1.06 -2.35 -7.13
C ARG A 46 2.04 -2.19 -5.99
N ILE A 47 2.38 -3.30 -5.35
CA ILE A 47 3.40 -3.36 -4.31
C ILE A 47 4.57 -4.21 -4.82
N GLU A 48 5.78 -3.66 -4.70
CA GLU A 48 7.02 -4.36 -4.99
C GLU A 48 7.88 -4.38 -3.73
N LYS A 49 8.00 -5.55 -3.09
CA LYS A 49 8.65 -5.71 -1.77
C LYS A 49 8.01 -4.78 -0.73
N MET A 50 8.76 -3.83 -0.17
CA MET A 50 8.30 -2.84 0.81
C MET A 50 8.10 -1.45 0.19
N LYS A 51 7.79 -1.41 -1.12
CA LYS A 51 7.49 -0.18 -1.85
C LYS A 51 6.11 -0.25 -2.48
N ALA A 52 5.30 0.77 -2.21
CA ALA A 52 4.07 1.04 -2.94
C ALA A 52 4.42 1.83 -4.21
N ILE A 53 4.07 1.26 -5.36
CA ILE A 53 4.22 1.93 -6.66
C ILE A 53 2.91 2.61 -6.97
N CYS A 54 2.94 3.94 -7.01
CA CYS A 54 1.77 4.78 -7.16
C CYS A 54 1.81 5.61 -8.44
N GLU A 55 0.63 5.98 -8.92
CA GLU A 55 0.44 6.99 -9.94
C GLU A 55 -0.23 8.21 -9.31
N ARG A 56 0.22 9.42 -9.70
CA ARG A 56 -0.48 10.63 -9.31
C ARG A 56 -1.68 10.80 -10.24
N MET A 57 -2.87 10.82 -9.67
CA MET A 57 -4.08 11.16 -10.38
C MET A 57 -3.91 12.62 -10.83
N LYS A 58 -3.96 12.88 -12.14
CA LYS A 58 -4.04 14.26 -12.61
C LYS A 58 -5.37 14.81 -12.12
N THR A 59 -5.31 15.81 -11.24
CA THR A 59 -6.43 16.70 -11.01
C THR A 59 -6.54 17.52 -12.29
N ASP A 60 -7.38 17.09 -13.22
CA ASP A 60 -7.82 17.97 -14.29
C ASP A 60 -8.59 19.10 -13.60
N GLY A 61 -7.92 20.24 -13.44
CA GLY A 61 -8.43 21.45 -12.80
C GLY A 61 -9.39 22.22 -13.69
#